data_AF-A0A654IEA4-F1
#
_entry.id   AF-A0A654IEA4-F1
#
_cell.length_a   1.000
_cell.length_b   1.000
_cell.length_c   1.000
_cell.angle_alpha   90.00
_cell.angle_beta   90.00
_cell.angle_gamma   90.00
#
_symmetry.space_group_name_H-M   'P 1'
#
loop_
_entity.id
_entity.type
_entity.pdbx_description
1 polymer ?
#
loop_
_entity_poly.entity_id
_entity_poly.type
_entity_poly.pdbx_seq_one_letter_code
_entity_poly.pdbx_strand_id
1 'polypeptide(L)'
;MFLEKKNTDIKLNDQFVLYDSKTNTINVPVLPNKQANAFYRLNNNTNILDISTSSKQFFIDTKNGYVNIPKHAWIYDDLNFVNSKYYKSLTDQQKQLISKNRTGRNSKAVVNEDIRWLDPYNLDNNKFTLKLLYEQDKYDNDSSYDKKDWDLLNNSYLFDDFTYNNDFDDLISSYIRPYYEYKNILLYIPQSLINLDHIIHQIGSKKSKDLLKNDSEWWYKKDIEYNKVPKSVLKAWNITNNNEKFLMIRPYDLRYTLPIENVYKSGLSNLTAKPEYWMYQATKTNNTNGLNAVIIQKDAKVKYQNKDLKITAKPIGILDSYNQQLILVDQGLMNLVLNLSIGKKIGIKDNFYNKETIIKAGEKYNNIVSRFDRYDYNQINNYIDKTNNSKEFNNLLFSTNKPFYQAQFLWHNSKYSNIEEALDLTSGISFIPDNAYNGFYILNGNGASSASGSDDMISSIRYQNLLATSKTLINQITFIAISIGMLLIITVITTSALLVMLISDIYVTQYQQFMILMKALGYSNYKISKYAFGTAIVFSLIIWALSTAITWILITLIIQIITSLGFAIPYGFSIWTLIVSFIIVAISFIGSLIVSSNKIRTQKPASLLTVSNE
;
A
#
# COMPACT_ATOMS: atom_id res chain seq x y z
N MET A 1 -20.05 8.38 -6.98
CA MET A 1 -18.92 8.99 -6.27
C MET A 1 -19.03 10.51 -6.30
N PHE A 2 -18.81 11.18 -5.15
CA PHE A 2 -18.96 12.64 -4.99
C PHE A 2 -17.75 13.41 -5.54
N LEU A 3 -17.66 13.49 -6.87
CA LEU A 3 -16.84 14.49 -7.54
C LEU A 3 -17.77 15.46 -8.25
N GLU A 4 -17.85 16.67 -7.72
CA GLU A 4 -18.64 17.74 -8.29
C GLU A 4 -17.82 18.43 -9.38
N LYS A 5 -18.50 18.85 -10.45
CA LYS A 5 -17.89 19.66 -11.49
C LYS A 5 -17.53 21.02 -10.91
N LYS A 6 -16.28 21.44 -11.04
CA LYS A 6 -15.85 22.80 -10.70
C LYS A 6 -15.74 23.67 -11.95
N ASN A 7 -16.02 24.96 -11.79
CA ASN A 7 -15.90 25.98 -12.83
C ASN A 7 -14.48 26.56 -12.94
N THR A 8 -13.58 26.14 -12.05
CA THR A 8 -12.19 26.59 -12.01
C THR A 8 -11.25 25.41 -11.96
N ASP A 9 -10.07 25.58 -12.53
CA ASP A 9 -9.01 24.59 -12.48
C ASP A 9 -8.52 24.37 -11.05
N ILE A 10 -8.13 23.14 -10.73
CA ILE A 10 -7.42 22.83 -9.50
C ILE A 10 -5.95 22.66 -9.85
N LYS A 11 -5.09 23.51 -9.29
CA LYS A 11 -3.64 23.48 -9.53
C LYS A 11 -2.90 23.09 -8.25
N LEU A 12 -1.85 22.29 -8.39
CA LEU A 12 -0.86 22.01 -7.35
C LEU A 12 0.33 22.96 -7.56
N ASN A 13 0.63 23.77 -6.54
CA ASN A 13 1.77 24.71 -6.50
C ASN A 13 1.94 25.53 -7.79
N ASP A 14 0.83 26.00 -8.36
CA ASP A 14 0.71 26.77 -9.62
C ASP A 14 1.25 26.13 -10.91
N GLN A 15 1.91 24.97 -10.86
CA GLN A 15 2.59 24.36 -12.01
C GLN A 15 1.87 23.14 -12.59
N PHE A 16 1.17 22.35 -11.77
CA PHE A 16 0.48 21.14 -12.24
C PHE A 16 -1.04 21.28 -12.13
N VAL A 17 -1.74 21.19 -13.26
CA VAL A 17 -3.21 21.21 -13.29
C VAL A 17 -3.74 19.82 -12.94
N LEU A 18 -4.19 19.64 -11.70
CA LEU A 18 -4.80 18.40 -11.20
C LEU A 18 -6.19 18.17 -11.81
N TYR A 19 -6.99 19.23 -11.95
CA TYR A 19 -8.29 19.20 -12.63
C TYR A 19 -8.39 20.36 -13.61
N ASP A 20 -8.63 20.04 -14.88
CA ASP A 20 -8.89 20.99 -15.95
C ASP A 20 -10.41 21.15 -16.11
N SER A 21 -10.90 22.35 -15.81
CA SER A 21 -12.32 22.68 -15.84
C SER A 21 -12.88 22.81 -17.27
N LYS A 22 -12.03 23.13 -18.26
CA LYS A 22 -12.42 23.30 -19.67
C LYS A 22 -12.62 21.94 -20.34
N THR A 23 -11.68 21.01 -20.12
CA THR A 23 -11.74 19.67 -20.73
C THR A 23 -12.46 18.64 -19.86
N ASN A 24 -12.82 19.00 -18.62
CA ASN A 24 -13.41 18.11 -17.62
C ASN A 24 -12.53 16.89 -17.32
N THR A 25 -11.24 17.13 -17.13
CA THR A 25 -10.22 16.08 -17.00
C THR A 25 -9.53 16.14 -15.64
N ILE A 26 -9.40 15.00 -14.96
CA ILE A 26 -8.49 14.82 -13.82
C ILE A 26 -7.17 14.28 -14.35
N ASN A 27 -6.09 15.04 -14.11
CA ASN A 27 -4.73 14.61 -14.43
C ASN A 27 -4.11 13.99 -13.19
N VAL A 28 -3.97 12.67 -13.20
CA VAL A 28 -3.35 11.88 -12.15
C VAL A 28 -1.83 11.92 -12.36
N PRO A 29 -1.04 12.54 -11.45
CA PRO A 29 0.41 12.51 -11.56
C PRO A 29 0.91 11.09 -11.30
N VAL A 30 1.74 10.58 -12.20
CA VAL A 30 2.30 9.24 -12.08
C VAL A 30 3.82 9.24 -12.19
N LEU A 31 4.46 8.33 -11.46
CA LEU A 31 5.90 8.07 -11.49
C LEU A 31 6.12 6.62 -11.92
N PRO A 32 6.17 6.34 -13.24
CA PRO A 32 6.59 5.03 -13.74
C PRO A 32 8.05 4.76 -13.38
N ASN A 33 8.40 3.50 -13.13
CA ASN A 33 9.79 3.07 -13.10
C ASN A 33 10.34 2.87 -14.51
N LYS A 34 11.65 2.67 -14.65
CA LYS A 34 12.32 2.53 -15.96
C LYS A 34 11.70 1.41 -16.80
N GLN A 35 11.32 0.30 -16.16
CA GLN A 35 10.67 -0.83 -16.82
C GLN A 35 9.27 -0.50 -17.34
N ALA A 36 8.41 0.12 -16.52
CA ALA A 36 7.09 0.59 -16.95
C ALA A 36 7.19 1.67 -18.02
N ASN A 37 8.17 2.57 -17.90
CA ASN A 37 8.42 3.64 -18.85
C ASN A 37 8.75 3.09 -20.24
N ALA A 38 9.66 2.11 -20.32
CA ALA A 38 10.01 1.45 -21.57
C ALA A 38 8.83 0.67 -22.17
N PHE A 39 8.12 -0.10 -21.34
CA PHE A 39 7.02 -0.96 -21.79
C PHE A 39 5.79 -0.17 -22.28
N TYR A 40 5.30 0.77 -21.47
CA TYR A 40 4.12 1.58 -21.79
C TYR A 40 4.47 2.80 -22.66
N ARG A 41 5.76 2.97 -23.02
CA ARG A 41 6.28 4.13 -23.76
C ARG A 41 5.90 5.46 -23.12
N LEU A 42 5.85 5.47 -21.79
CA LEU A 42 5.60 6.69 -21.04
C LEU A 42 6.82 7.60 -21.19
N ASN A 43 6.59 8.87 -21.44
CA ASN A 43 7.56 9.93 -21.40
C ASN A 43 6.84 11.18 -20.89
N ASN A 44 7.56 12.26 -20.58
CA ASN A 44 6.95 13.49 -20.05
C ASN A 44 5.90 14.13 -20.99
N ASN A 45 5.81 13.68 -22.25
CA ASN A 45 4.91 14.20 -23.28
C ASN A 45 3.79 13.21 -23.69
N THR A 46 3.84 11.94 -23.26
CA THR A 46 2.85 10.92 -23.60
C THR A 46 2.02 10.60 -22.37
N ASN A 47 0.77 11.03 -22.40
CA ASN A 47 -0.20 10.74 -21.35
C ASN A 47 -0.95 9.44 -21.67
N ILE A 48 -1.37 8.71 -20.63
CA ILE A 48 -2.40 7.67 -20.79
C ILE A 48 -3.74 8.38 -20.66
N LEU A 49 -4.48 8.47 -21.77
CA LEU A 49 -5.74 9.19 -21.85
C LEU A 49 -6.92 8.27 -21.47
N ASP A 50 -7.97 8.88 -20.93
CA ASP A 50 -9.31 8.28 -20.73
C ASP A 50 -9.30 6.91 -20.04
N ILE A 51 -8.56 6.81 -18.92
CA ILE A 51 -8.46 5.60 -18.10
C ILE A 51 -9.85 5.19 -17.61
N SER A 52 -10.27 3.99 -17.99
CA SER A 52 -11.48 3.37 -17.44
C SER A 52 -11.21 2.87 -16.04
N THR A 53 -11.99 3.36 -15.08
CA THR A 53 -11.94 2.94 -13.69
C THR A 53 -13.06 1.96 -13.40
N SER A 54 -12.69 0.73 -13.07
CA SER A 54 -13.61 -0.28 -12.56
C SER A 54 -13.28 -0.59 -11.12
N SER A 55 -14.31 -0.76 -10.30
CA SER A 55 -14.17 -1.30 -8.95
C SER A 55 -15.28 -2.29 -8.67
N LYS A 56 -15.02 -3.19 -7.74
CA LYS A 56 -15.98 -4.19 -7.29
C LYS A 56 -17.05 -3.53 -6.44
N GLN A 57 -18.31 -3.56 -6.90
CA GLN A 57 -19.42 -2.79 -6.34
C GLN A 57 -20.61 -3.70 -6.00
N PHE A 58 -21.43 -3.26 -5.04
CA PHE A 58 -22.65 -3.95 -4.64
C PHE A 58 -23.83 -3.51 -5.46
N PHE A 59 -24.66 -4.46 -5.85
CA PHE A 59 -25.91 -4.19 -6.55
C PHE A 59 -27.04 -4.86 -5.81
N ILE A 60 -28.15 -4.16 -5.65
CA ILE A 60 -29.38 -4.66 -5.06
C ILE A 60 -30.38 -4.98 -6.15
N ASP A 61 -31.13 -6.07 -5.98
CA ASP A 61 -32.24 -6.40 -6.86
C ASP A 61 -33.37 -5.38 -6.69
N THR A 62 -33.93 -4.91 -7.80
CA THR A 62 -34.99 -3.90 -7.82
C THR A 62 -36.09 -4.35 -8.75
N LYS A 63 -37.23 -3.64 -8.75
CA LYS A 63 -38.34 -3.91 -9.68
C LYS A 63 -37.91 -3.88 -11.16
N ASN A 64 -36.80 -3.19 -11.47
CA ASN A 64 -36.26 -3.02 -12.82
C ASN A 64 -34.87 -3.68 -12.98
N GLY A 65 -34.55 -4.68 -12.15
CA GLY A 65 -33.27 -5.40 -12.14
C GLY A 65 -32.21 -4.77 -11.25
N TYR A 66 -30.97 -5.25 -11.34
CA TYR A 66 -29.92 -4.88 -10.39
C TYR A 66 -29.42 -3.44 -10.51
N VAL A 67 -29.51 -2.68 -9.42
CA VAL A 67 -29.03 -1.29 -9.31
C VAL A 67 -27.87 -1.21 -8.32
N ASN A 68 -26.84 -0.44 -8.68
CA ASN A 68 -25.67 -0.22 -7.82
C ASN A 68 -26.08 0.46 -6.51
N ILE A 69 -25.65 -0.08 -5.38
CA ILE A 69 -25.80 0.53 -4.06
C ILE A 69 -24.71 1.60 -3.89
N PRO A 70 -25.06 2.89 -3.81
CA PRO A 70 -24.09 3.95 -3.63
C PRO A 70 -23.31 3.82 -2.32
N LYS A 71 -22.04 4.26 -2.31
CA LYS A 71 -21.17 4.29 -1.11
C LYS A 71 -21.85 4.94 0.10
N HIS A 72 -22.54 6.06 -0.07
CA HIS A 72 -23.18 6.77 1.04
C HIS A 72 -24.65 6.39 1.25
N ALA A 73 -25.10 5.27 0.68
CA ALA A 73 -26.32 4.59 1.14
C ALA A 73 -26.08 3.85 2.47
N TRP A 74 -24.82 3.55 2.76
CA TRP A 74 -24.34 3.03 4.04
C TRP A 74 -23.97 4.19 4.95
N ILE A 75 -24.40 4.11 6.21
CA ILE A 75 -24.12 5.12 7.22
C ILE A 75 -23.98 4.45 8.57
N TYR A 76 -23.19 5.04 9.47
CA TYR A 76 -23.07 4.54 10.84
C TYR A 76 -23.83 5.47 11.80
N ASP A 77 -24.68 4.87 12.63
CA ASP A 77 -25.47 5.56 13.66
C ASP A 77 -24.73 5.55 15.01
N ASP A 78 -24.08 6.66 15.34
CA ASP A 78 -23.30 6.85 16.56
C ASP A 78 -24.15 7.49 17.68
N LEU A 79 -25.48 7.45 17.58
CA LEU A 79 -26.40 8.03 18.56
C LEU A 79 -26.10 7.53 19.98
N ASN A 80 -25.88 6.21 20.13
CA ASN A 80 -25.63 5.58 21.43
C ASN A 80 -24.42 6.20 22.13
N PHE A 81 -23.37 6.54 21.38
CA PHE A 81 -22.18 7.19 21.93
C PHE A 81 -22.47 8.65 22.31
N VAL A 82 -23.03 9.45 21.40
CA VAL A 82 -23.25 10.89 21.64
C VAL A 82 -24.31 11.17 22.71
N ASN A 83 -25.21 10.21 22.97
CA ASN A 83 -26.19 10.29 24.05
C ASN A 83 -25.80 9.46 25.28
N SER A 84 -24.58 8.92 25.33
CA SER A 84 -24.13 8.13 26.48
C SER A 84 -23.85 8.99 27.72
N LYS A 85 -24.02 8.40 28.91
CA LYS A 85 -23.59 9.06 30.16
C LYS A 85 -22.11 9.42 30.15
N TYR A 86 -21.27 8.60 29.51
CA TYR A 86 -19.85 8.88 29.31
C TYR A 86 -19.63 10.15 28.49
N TYR A 87 -20.23 10.26 27.30
CA TYR A 87 -20.08 11.46 26.48
C TYR A 87 -20.64 12.71 27.19
N LYS A 88 -21.75 12.55 27.91
CA LYS A 88 -22.37 13.61 28.71
C LYS A 88 -21.50 14.07 29.89
N SER A 89 -20.62 13.23 30.43
CA SER A 89 -19.71 13.60 31.52
C SER A 89 -18.46 14.37 31.05
N LEU A 90 -18.18 14.39 29.75
CA LEU A 90 -17.09 15.17 29.18
C LEU A 90 -17.33 16.68 29.32
N THR A 91 -16.25 17.46 29.32
CA THR A 91 -16.34 18.93 29.33
C THR A 91 -16.95 19.46 28.03
N ASP A 92 -17.53 20.66 28.06
CA ASP A 92 -18.14 21.25 26.87
C ASP A 92 -17.13 21.46 25.73
N GLN A 93 -15.89 21.81 26.07
CA GLN A 93 -14.80 21.93 25.10
C GLN A 93 -14.50 20.58 24.43
N GLN A 94 -14.41 19.50 25.21
CA GLN A 94 -14.20 18.14 24.67
C GLN A 94 -15.37 17.71 23.79
N LYS A 95 -16.61 17.93 24.23
CA LYS A 95 -17.82 17.61 23.45
C LYS A 95 -17.81 18.32 22.10
N GLN A 96 -17.48 19.62 22.08
CA GLN A 96 -17.41 20.41 20.85
C GLN A 96 -16.35 19.85 19.89
N LEU A 97 -15.14 19.55 20.38
CA LEU A 97 -14.07 18.95 19.56
C LEU A 97 -14.49 17.59 18.99
N ILE A 98 -15.01 16.68 19.83
CA ILE A 98 -15.42 15.32 19.43
C ILE A 98 -16.63 15.35 18.49
N SER A 99 -17.56 16.27 18.67
CA SER A 99 -18.78 16.34 17.83
C SER A 99 -18.47 16.69 16.38
N LYS A 100 -17.47 17.56 16.15
CA LYS A 100 -17.13 18.07 14.81
C LYS A 100 -16.01 17.28 14.17
N ASN A 101 -14.99 16.94 14.94
CA ASN A 101 -13.71 16.52 14.41
C ASN A 101 -13.30 15.12 14.85
N ARG A 102 -14.24 14.18 15.06
CA ARG A 102 -13.88 12.77 15.33
C ARG A 102 -13.76 11.93 14.08
N THR A 103 -13.15 10.75 14.22
CA THR A 103 -13.07 9.74 13.15
C THR A 103 -14.47 9.45 12.58
N GLY A 104 -14.58 9.37 11.25
CA GLY A 104 -15.86 9.22 10.56
C GLY A 104 -16.56 10.53 10.18
N ARG A 105 -16.18 11.68 10.76
CA ARG A 105 -16.71 13.02 10.40
C ARG A 105 -15.91 13.76 9.32
N ASN A 106 -14.75 13.24 8.95
CA ASN A 106 -13.84 13.78 7.94
C ASN A 106 -14.37 13.71 6.49
N SER A 107 -15.55 13.11 6.29
CA SER A 107 -16.18 13.00 4.97
C SER A 107 -17.11 14.18 4.72
N LYS A 108 -17.01 14.79 3.53
CA LYS A 108 -17.98 15.80 3.06
C LYS A 108 -19.42 15.28 3.04
N ALA A 109 -19.61 13.96 3.01
CA ALA A 109 -20.93 13.36 3.07
C ALA A 109 -21.63 13.65 4.41
N VAL A 110 -20.91 13.56 5.53
CA VAL A 110 -21.52 13.61 6.88
C VAL A 110 -21.14 14.84 7.71
N VAL A 111 -20.17 15.65 7.27
CA VAL A 111 -19.67 16.81 8.03
C VAL A 111 -20.76 17.82 8.43
N ASN A 112 -21.75 18.02 7.55
CA ASN A 112 -22.88 18.93 7.75
C ASN A 112 -24.16 18.24 8.24
N GLU A 113 -24.05 16.98 8.66
CA GLU A 113 -25.17 16.22 9.21
C GLU A 113 -25.21 16.31 10.74
N ASP A 114 -26.31 15.82 11.30
CA ASP A 114 -26.44 15.55 12.74
C ASP A 114 -25.20 14.80 13.25
N ILE A 115 -24.72 15.16 14.44
CA ILE A 115 -23.51 14.61 15.07
C ILE A 115 -23.57 13.11 15.30
N ARG A 116 -24.77 12.50 15.25
CA ARG A 116 -24.94 11.04 15.33
C ARG A 116 -24.36 10.31 14.11
N TRP A 117 -24.31 10.94 12.94
CA TRP A 117 -23.97 10.23 11.70
C TRP A 117 -22.46 10.26 11.44
N LEU A 118 -21.92 9.06 11.15
CA LEU A 118 -20.53 8.86 10.73
C LEU A 118 -20.47 8.14 9.38
N ASP A 119 -19.43 8.44 8.61
CA ASP A 119 -19.10 7.71 7.38
C ASP A 119 -18.41 6.38 7.74
N PRO A 120 -19.07 5.22 7.55
CA PRO A 120 -18.52 3.92 7.93
C PRO A 120 -17.23 3.59 7.17
N TYR A 121 -16.99 4.20 6.00
CA TYR A 121 -15.79 3.96 5.21
C TYR A 121 -14.54 4.59 5.82
N ASN A 122 -14.69 5.53 6.74
CA ASN A 122 -13.59 6.19 7.42
C ASN A 122 -13.34 5.64 8.83
N LEU A 123 -14.12 4.62 9.24
CA LEU A 123 -13.94 3.95 10.52
C LEU A 123 -12.94 2.79 10.36
N ASP A 124 -12.09 2.58 11.35
CA ASP A 124 -11.14 1.46 11.34
C ASP A 124 -11.89 0.15 11.62
N ASN A 125 -11.75 -0.80 10.70
CA ASN A 125 -12.38 -2.11 10.80
C ASN A 125 -11.96 -2.89 12.06
N ASN A 126 -10.77 -2.61 12.59
CA ASN A 126 -10.29 -3.27 13.80
C ASN A 126 -10.96 -2.76 15.08
N LYS A 127 -11.78 -1.70 14.97
CA LYS A 127 -12.47 -1.07 16.10
C LYS A 127 -13.96 -1.37 16.14
N PHE A 128 -14.44 -2.39 15.42
CA PHE A 128 -15.82 -2.86 15.53
C PHE A 128 -15.97 -4.14 16.35
N THR A 129 -17.16 -4.36 16.87
CA THR A 129 -17.53 -5.53 17.65
C THR A 129 -18.96 -5.98 17.35
N LEU A 130 -19.19 -7.30 17.40
CA LEU A 130 -20.52 -7.92 17.36
C LEU A 130 -21.20 -7.93 18.74
N LYS A 131 -20.44 -7.61 19.79
CA LYS A 131 -20.92 -7.51 21.15
C LYS A 131 -21.72 -6.22 21.33
N LEU A 132 -22.87 -6.31 22.01
CA LEU A 132 -23.62 -5.15 22.47
C LEU A 132 -22.88 -4.46 23.62
N LEU A 133 -22.75 -3.14 23.56
CA LEU A 133 -21.96 -2.35 24.49
C LEU A 133 -22.82 -1.49 25.43
N TYR A 134 -24.11 -1.34 25.15
CA TYR A 134 -25.02 -0.53 25.93
C TYR A 134 -26.20 -1.34 26.48
N GLU A 135 -26.66 -0.99 27.69
CA GLU A 135 -27.82 -1.65 28.32
C GLU A 135 -29.10 -1.57 27.46
N GLN A 136 -29.30 -0.43 26.80
CA GLN A 136 -30.49 -0.14 26.00
C GLN A 136 -30.44 -0.68 24.57
N ASP A 137 -29.35 -1.34 24.16
CA ASP A 137 -29.22 -1.92 22.81
C ASP A 137 -30.30 -2.96 22.50
N LYS A 138 -30.87 -3.57 23.53
CA LYS A 138 -31.99 -4.51 23.41
C LYS A 138 -33.25 -3.87 22.79
N TYR A 139 -33.38 -2.55 22.89
CA TYR A 139 -34.60 -1.81 22.53
C TYR A 139 -34.28 -0.67 21.54
N ASP A 140 -33.36 -0.89 20.62
CA ASP A 140 -32.84 0.18 19.75
C ASP A 140 -33.64 0.40 18.45
N ASN A 141 -34.81 -0.22 18.29
CA ASN A 141 -35.65 -0.08 17.09
C ASN A 141 -37.06 0.48 17.37
N ASP A 142 -37.34 0.89 18.62
CA ASP A 142 -38.62 1.48 18.99
C ASP A 142 -38.66 3.02 18.75
N SER A 143 -39.82 3.63 19.00
CA SER A 143 -40.04 5.08 18.83
C SER A 143 -39.30 5.94 19.87
N SER A 144 -38.78 5.34 20.94
CA SER A 144 -38.06 6.04 22.00
C SER A 144 -36.54 6.05 21.79
N TYR A 145 -36.00 5.31 20.81
CA TYR A 145 -34.57 5.22 20.49
C TYR A 145 -33.82 6.57 20.57
N ASP A 146 -34.33 7.60 19.90
CA ASP A 146 -33.69 8.92 19.83
C ASP A 146 -33.66 9.66 21.19
N LYS A 147 -34.49 9.26 22.15
CA LYS A 147 -34.66 9.90 23.47
C LYS A 147 -34.05 9.11 24.63
N LYS A 148 -33.43 7.95 24.37
CA LYS A 148 -32.85 7.10 25.41
C LYS A 148 -31.55 7.67 25.96
N ASP A 149 -31.36 7.47 27.26
CA ASP A 149 -30.04 7.55 27.88
C ASP A 149 -29.29 6.24 27.68
N TRP A 150 -28.03 6.34 27.26
CA TRP A 150 -27.21 5.18 26.92
C TRP A 150 -26.15 4.93 27.98
N ASP A 151 -26.25 3.77 28.63
CA ASP A 151 -25.34 3.31 29.67
C ASP A 151 -24.45 2.18 29.16
N LEU A 152 -23.15 2.30 29.39
CA LEU A 152 -22.18 1.29 28.99
C LEU A 152 -22.23 0.08 29.91
N LEU A 153 -22.05 -1.10 29.34
CA LEU A 153 -21.90 -2.33 30.10
C LEU A 153 -20.52 -2.38 30.78
N ASN A 154 -20.46 -2.99 31.96
CA ASN A 154 -19.25 -3.12 32.79
C ASN A 154 -18.06 -3.84 32.13
N ASN A 155 -18.25 -4.46 30.96
CA ASN A 155 -17.21 -5.17 30.21
C ASN A 155 -17.15 -4.70 28.75
N SER A 156 -17.58 -3.45 28.48
CA SER A 156 -17.55 -2.86 27.15
C SER A 156 -16.12 -2.75 26.65
N TYR A 157 -15.91 -3.07 25.37
CA TYR A 157 -14.60 -2.88 24.74
C TYR A 157 -14.44 -1.39 24.44
N LEU A 158 -13.32 -0.82 24.87
CA LEU A 158 -12.98 0.60 24.70
C LEU A 158 -11.65 0.72 23.94
N PHE A 159 -11.51 1.79 23.16
CA PHE A 159 -10.26 2.13 22.49
C PHE A 159 -10.03 3.65 22.51
N ASP A 160 -8.77 4.04 22.32
CA ASP A 160 -8.40 5.43 22.15
C ASP A 160 -8.68 5.88 20.71
N ASP A 161 -9.46 6.94 20.57
CA ASP A 161 -9.72 7.63 19.32
C ASP A 161 -9.19 9.07 19.41
N PHE A 162 -9.13 9.76 18.27
CA PHE A 162 -8.60 11.11 18.20
C PHE A 162 -9.60 12.11 17.66
N THR A 163 -9.43 13.35 18.11
CA THR A 163 -9.98 14.50 17.42
C THR A 163 -8.94 15.11 16.50
N TYR A 164 -9.40 15.59 15.36
CA TYR A 164 -8.59 16.21 14.33
C TYR A 164 -8.80 17.72 14.30
N ASN A 165 -7.97 18.43 13.57
CA ASN A 165 -8.29 19.81 13.20
C ASN A 165 -9.36 19.86 12.10
N ASN A 166 -9.83 21.07 11.80
CA ASN A 166 -10.95 21.27 10.86
C ASN A 166 -10.61 20.82 9.43
N ASP A 167 -9.33 20.85 9.06
CA ASP A 167 -8.84 20.37 7.77
C ASP A 167 -8.60 18.85 7.75
N PHE A 168 -8.79 18.19 8.90
CA PHE A 168 -8.49 16.79 9.11
C PHE A 168 -7.09 16.42 8.61
N ASP A 169 -6.09 17.24 8.92
CA ASP A 169 -4.70 17.03 8.55
C ASP A 169 -3.70 17.02 9.72
N ASP A 170 -4.18 17.24 10.95
CA ASP A 170 -3.42 17.03 12.18
C ASP A 170 -4.33 16.56 13.34
N LEU A 171 -3.70 15.96 14.36
CA LEU A 171 -4.33 15.54 15.61
C LEU A 171 -4.36 16.68 16.62
N ILE A 172 -5.48 16.82 17.36
CA ILE A 172 -5.65 17.82 18.42
C ILE A 172 -5.67 17.16 19.81
N SER A 173 -6.48 16.13 20.00
CA SER A 173 -6.64 15.45 21.29
C SER A 173 -6.88 13.96 21.11
N SER A 174 -6.62 13.17 22.16
CA SER A 174 -7.17 11.82 22.28
C SER A 174 -8.38 11.80 23.23
N TYR A 175 -9.24 10.80 23.04
CA TYR A 175 -10.33 10.49 23.94
C TYR A 175 -10.64 8.99 23.89
N ILE A 176 -11.20 8.45 24.96
CA ILE A 176 -11.60 7.04 25.01
C ILE A 176 -13.01 6.93 24.44
N ARG A 177 -13.29 5.91 23.65
CA ARG A 177 -14.66 5.57 23.27
C ARG A 177 -14.90 4.06 23.22
N PRO A 178 -16.15 3.63 23.34
CA PRO A 178 -16.53 2.26 23.05
C PRO A 178 -16.26 1.90 21.59
N TYR A 179 -15.95 0.62 21.35
CA TYR A 179 -15.87 0.05 20.00
C TYR A 179 -17.16 0.34 19.22
N TYR A 180 -17.03 0.44 17.90
CA TYR A 180 -18.19 0.56 17.01
C TYR A 180 -18.99 -0.74 17.00
N GLU A 181 -20.31 -0.67 17.03
CA GLU A 181 -21.14 -1.87 17.01
C GLU A 181 -21.60 -2.17 15.58
N TYR A 182 -21.44 -3.40 15.11
CA TYR A 182 -21.84 -3.74 13.73
C TYR A 182 -23.34 -3.51 13.44
N LYS A 183 -24.19 -3.64 14.46
CA LYS A 183 -25.63 -3.37 14.33
C LYS A 183 -25.94 -1.91 13.96
N ASN A 184 -25.03 -0.98 14.27
CA ASN A 184 -25.19 0.45 14.01
C ASN A 184 -24.73 0.84 12.59
N ILE A 185 -24.18 -0.10 11.80
CA ILE A 185 -24.05 0.09 10.35
C ILE A 185 -25.44 -0.07 9.73
N LEU A 186 -25.94 0.99 9.10
CA LEU A 186 -27.26 1.03 8.50
C LEU A 186 -27.13 1.14 6.97
N LEU A 187 -27.99 0.41 6.25
CA LEU A 187 -28.20 0.55 4.82
C LEU A 187 -29.60 1.12 4.57
N TYR A 188 -29.68 2.26 3.90
CA TYR A 188 -30.94 2.87 3.49
C TYR A 188 -31.22 2.63 2.01
N ILE A 189 -32.41 2.13 1.69
CA ILE A 189 -32.86 1.82 0.33
C ILE A 189 -34.21 2.50 0.07
N PRO A 190 -34.37 3.27 -1.03
CA PRO A 190 -35.66 3.82 -1.43
C PRO A 190 -36.68 2.71 -1.71
N GLN A 191 -37.83 2.75 -1.05
CA GLN A 191 -38.87 1.73 -1.20
C GLN A 191 -39.53 1.75 -2.58
N SER A 192 -39.50 2.89 -3.29
CA SER A 192 -39.97 2.96 -4.67
C SER A 192 -39.22 2.00 -5.60
N LEU A 193 -37.92 1.79 -5.38
CA LEU A 193 -37.06 0.96 -6.23
C LEU A 193 -37.27 -0.53 -6.00
N ILE A 194 -37.50 -0.96 -4.76
CA ILE A 194 -37.42 -2.37 -4.37
C ILE A 194 -38.79 -3.02 -4.13
N ASN A 195 -38.83 -4.36 -4.19
CA ASN A 195 -39.90 -5.14 -3.60
C ASN A 195 -39.57 -5.42 -2.13
N LEU A 196 -40.29 -4.78 -1.22
CA LEU A 196 -40.00 -4.78 0.22
C LEU A 196 -39.93 -6.19 0.81
N ASP A 197 -40.91 -7.03 0.50
CA ASP A 197 -40.98 -8.39 1.06
C ASP A 197 -39.88 -9.28 0.52
N HIS A 198 -39.50 -9.08 -0.75
CA HIS A 198 -38.35 -9.75 -1.34
C HIS A 198 -37.06 -9.40 -0.59
N ILE A 199 -36.75 -8.11 -0.42
CA ILE A 199 -35.50 -7.69 0.26
C ILE A 199 -35.43 -8.21 1.71
N ILE A 200 -36.55 -8.24 2.42
CA ILE A 200 -36.58 -8.58 3.86
C ILE A 200 -36.67 -10.10 4.09
N HIS A 201 -37.44 -10.82 3.28
CA HIS A 201 -37.84 -12.21 3.56
C HIS A 201 -37.25 -13.26 2.60
N GLN A 202 -36.48 -12.88 1.58
CA GLN A 202 -36.06 -13.81 0.52
C GLN A 202 -35.24 -15.02 1.00
N ILE A 203 -34.55 -14.96 2.14
CA ILE A 203 -33.73 -16.08 2.63
C ILE A 203 -33.95 -16.23 4.13
N GLY A 204 -35.02 -16.97 4.46
CA GLY A 204 -35.63 -17.12 5.78
C GLY A 204 -34.73 -16.87 6.99
N SER A 205 -35.01 -15.79 7.72
CA SER A 205 -34.60 -15.68 9.12
C SER A 205 -35.06 -16.94 9.87
N LYS A 206 -34.15 -17.54 10.66
CA LYS A 206 -34.46 -18.69 11.52
C LYS A 206 -35.33 -18.32 12.72
N LYS A 207 -35.68 -17.03 12.91
CA LYS A 207 -36.60 -16.60 13.97
C LYS A 207 -38.02 -17.08 13.65
N SER A 208 -38.69 -17.62 14.66
CA SER A 208 -40.11 -17.95 14.56
C SER A 208 -40.93 -16.67 14.29
N LYS A 209 -42.07 -16.80 13.60
CA LYS A 209 -43.00 -15.68 13.35
C LYS A 209 -43.42 -14.98 14.66
N ASP A 210 -43.45 -15.69 15.78
CA ASP A 210 -43.78 -15.13 17.09
C ASP A 210 -42.69 -14.22 17.68
N LEU A 211 -41.40 -14.51 17.42
CA LEU A 211 -40.27 -13.65 17.80
C LEU A 211 -40.20 -12.37 16.95
N LEU A 212 -40.86 -12.36 15.78
CA LEU A 212 -40.95 -11.19 14.90
C LEU A 212 -42.15 -10.28 15.24
N LYS A 213 -42.96 -10.60 16.26
CA LYS A 213 -44.07 -9.72 16.71
C LYS A 213 -43.62 -8.50 17.51
N ASN A 214 -42.36 -8.46 17.97
CA ASN A 214 -41.80 -7.34 18.71
C ASN A 214 -40.92 -6.48 17.79
N ASP A 215 -41.45 -5.34 17.34
CA ASP A 215 -40.78 -4.39 16.43
C ASP A 215 -39.40 -3.93 16.92
N SER A 216 -39.16 -3.96 18.24
CA SER A 216 -37.89 -3.56 18.86
C SER A 216 -36.71 -4.49 18.57
N GLU A 217 -36.96 -5.73 18.12
CA GLU A 217 -35.92 -6.73 17.81
C GLU A 217 -35.60 -6.87 16.31
N TRP A 218 -36.21 -6.06 15.45
CA TRP A 218 -35.98 -6.19 14.02
C TRP A 218 -34.61 -5.64 13.61
N TRP A 219 -33.98 -6.35 12.67
CA TRP A 219 -32.79 -5.90 11.95
C TRP A 219 -33.13 -4.91 10.83
N TYR A 220 -34.36 -4.41 10.76
CA TYR A 220 -34.82 -3.48 9.73
C TYR A 220 -35.93 -2.56 10.26
N LYS A 221 -36.16 -1.46 9.56
CA LYS A 221 -37.29 -0.55 9.79
C LYS A 221 -37.86 -0.07 8.47
N LYS A 222 -39.18 -0.24 8.31
CA LYS A 222 -39.93 0.13 7.11
C LYS A 222 -40.45 1.56 7.22
N ASP A 223 -40.81 2.14 6.08
CA ASP A 223 -41.57 3.39 5.99
C ASP A 223 -40.89 4.59 6.68
N ILE A 224 -39.56 4.63 6.68
CA ILE A 224 -38.83 5.78 7.22
C ILE A 224 -39.07 6.98 6.31
N GLU A 225 -39.59 8.05 6.91
CA GLU A 225 -39.88 9.31 6.25
C GLU A 225 -38.59 10.00 5.77
N TYR A 226 -38.68 10.66 4.61
CA TYR A 226 -37.58 11.40 3.97
C TYR A 226 -36.78 12.30 4.92
N ASN A 227 -37.45 12.99 5.85
CA ASN A 227 -36.83 13.93 6.80
C ASN A 227 -36.02 13.26 7.92
N LYS A 228 -36.22 11.96 8.16
CA LYS A 228 -35.49 11.15 9.15
C LYS A 228 -34.29 10.43 8.54
N VAL A 229 -34.16 10.47 7.22
CA VAL A 229 -33.04 9.87 6.49
C VAL A 229 -31.87 10.85 6.40
N PRO A 230 -30.62 10.39 6.57
CA PRO A 230 -29.44 11.24 6.44
C PRO A 230 -29.35 11.93 5.07
N LYS A 231 -28.89 13.18 5.04
CA LYS A 231 -28.79 13.99 3.81
C LYS A 231 -27.84 13.35 2.79
N SER A 232 -26.78 12.69 3.26
CA SER A 232 -25.79 11.92 2.52
C SER A 232 -26.43 10.79 1.75
N VAL A 233 -27.33 10.03 2.39
CA VAL A 233 -28.11 8.96 1.77
C VAL A 233 -29.02 9.51 0.67
N LEU A 234 -29.76 10.58 0.97
CA LEU A 234 -30.65 11.23 0.01
C LEU A 234 -29.88 11.71 -1.23
N LYS A 235 -28.72 12.35 -1.01
CA LYS A 235 -27.81 12.81 -2.09
C LYS A 235 -27.19 11.65 -2.85
N ALA A 236 -26.89 10.54 -2.19
CA ALA A 236 -26.25 9.37 -2.81
C ALA A 236 -27.19 8.64 -3.79
N TRP A 237 -28.46 8.49 -3.42
CA TRP A 237 -29.52 7.94 -4.27
C TRP A 237 -30.11 8.95 -5.25
N ASN A 238 -29.73 10.23 -5.16
CA ASN A 238 -30.27 11.33 -5.95
C ASN A 238 -31.81 11.46 -5.81
N ILE A 239 -32.31 11.31 -4.59
CA ILE A 239 -33.75 11.42 -4.28
C ILE A 239 -34.09 12.88 -4.01
N THR A 240 -35.03 13.40 -4.81
CA THR A 240 -35.56 14.78 -4.68
C THR A 240 -37.03 14.80 -4.26
N ASN A 241 -37.69 13.64 -4.23
CA ASN A 241 -39.09 13.51 -3.83
C ASN A 241 -39.19 13.37 -2.31
N ASN A 242 -39.78 14.38 -1.65
CA ASN A 242 -39.98 14.39 -0.20
C ASN A 242 -41.00 13.36 0.32
N ASN A 243 -41.79 12.75 -0.57
CA ASN A 243 -42.73 11.67 -0.22
C ASN A 243 -42.11 10.27 -0.33
N GLU A 244 -40.84 10.16 -0.76
CA GLU A 244 -40.15 8.88 -0.80
C GLU A 244 -40.00 8.31 0.61
N LYS A 245 -40.24 7.00 0.72
CA LYS A 245 -40.06 6.24 1.96
C LYS A 245 -38.86 5.33 1.83
N PHE A 246 -38.19 5.07 2.95
CA PHE A 246 -36.98 4.27 2.96
C PHE A 246 -37.15 3.02 3.82
N LEU A 247 -36.55 1.93 3.35
CA LEU A 247 -36.23 0.76 4.14
C LEU A 247 -34.83 0.98 4.73
N MET A 248 -34.71 0.94 6.05
CA MET A 248 -33.43 0.80 6.73
C MET A 248 -33.19 -0.66 7.07
N ILE A 249 -32.00 -1.16 6.78
CA ILE A 249 -31.54 -2.51 7.13
C ILE A 249 -30.27 -2.38 7.97
N ARG A 250 -30.18 -3.15 9.05
CA ARG A 250 -28.97 -3.42 9.83
C ARG A 250 -28.32 -4.69 9.28
N PRO A 251 -27.38 -4.57 8.33
CA PRO A 251 -26.97 -5.69 7.49
C PRO A 251 -26.25 -6.79 8.27
N TYR A 252 -25.55 -6.39 9.34
CA TYR A 252 -24.64 -7.22 10.13
C TYR A 252 -25.19 -7.55 11.53
N ASP A 253 -26.45 -7.24 11.76
CA ASP A 253 -27.08 -7.47 13.05
C ASP A 253 -27.33 -8.96 13.27
N LEU A 254 -26.77 -9.51 14.35
CA LEU A 254 -26.93 -10.91 14.71
C LEU A 254 -28.36 -11.24 15.15
N ARG A 255 -29.19 -10.24 15.47
CA ARG A 255 -30.63 -10.42 15.71
C ARG A 255 -31.39 -10.95 14.50
N TYR A 256 -30.75 -10.97 13.32
CA TYR A 256 -31.29 -11.63 12.14
C TYR A 256 -31.58 -13.13 12.38
N THR A 257 -30.69 -13.85 13.10
CA THR A 257 -30.89 -15.27 13.43
C THR A 257 -30.96 -15.56 14.93
N LEU A 258 -30.32 -14.75 15.77
CA LEU A 258 -30.23 -14.99 17.20
C LEU A 258 -31.27 -14.20 18.01
N PRO A 259 -31.82 -14.77 19.10
CA PRO A 259 -32.52 -14.00 20.12
C PRO A 259 -31.61 -12.96 20.77
N ILE A 260 -32.17 -11.82 21.19
CA ILE A 260 -31.40 -10.71 21.79
C ILE A 260 -30.54 -11.15 22.99
N GLU A 261 -31.06 -12.02 23.85
CA GLU A 261 -30.34 -12.55 25.02
C GLU A 261 -29.08 -13.31 24.63
N ASN A 262 -29.09 -13.99 23.48
CA ASN A 262 -27.91 -14.68 22.99
C ASN A 262 -26.90 -13.67 22.48
N VAL A 263 -27.32 -12.70 21.64
CA VAL A 263 -26.44 -11.62 21.13
C VAL A 263 -25.75 -10.86 22.28
N TYR A 264 -26.48 -10.59 23.35
CA TYR A 264 -25.99 -9.86 24.52
C TYR A 264 -24.92 -10.62 25.33
N LYS A 265 -25.01 -11.96 25.38
CA LYS A 265 -24.11 -12.82 26.18
C LYS A 265 -22.85 -13.26 25.44
N SER A 266 -22.78 -13.05 24.13
CA SER A 266 -21.77 -13.67 23.27
C SER A 266 -20.92 -12.61 22.56
N GLY A 267 -19.73 -12.36 23.12
CA GLY A 267 -18.67 -11.62 22.43
C GLY A 267 -17.96 -12.54 21.44
N LEU A 268 -16.76 -13.00 21.82
CA LEU A 268 -15.94 -13.90 21.00
C LEU A 268 -16.63 -15.23 20.66
N SER A 269 -17.53 -15.73 21.52
CA SER A 269 -18.27 -16.98 21.28
C SER A 269 -19.22 -16.90 20.08
N ASN A 270 -19.65 -15.70 19.67
CA ASN A 270 -20.39 -15.56 18.41
C ASN A 270 -19.50 -15.77 17.19
N LEU A 271 -18.23 -15.39 17.24
CA LEU A 271 -17.32 -15.62 16.12
C LEU A 271 -17.16 -17.13 15.84
N THR A 272 -17.12 -17.95 16.89
CA THR A 272 -17.06 -19.41 16.76
C THR A 272 -18.41 -20.05 16.43
N ALA A 273 -19.52 -19.50 16.92
CA ALA A 273 -20.87 -20.04 16.70
C ALA A 273 -21.43 -19.81 15.29
N LYS A 274 -20.80 -18.94 14.49
CA LYS A 274 -21.17 -18.70 13.08
C LYS A 274 -22.65 -18.28 12.83
N PRO A 275 -23.29 -17.41 13.64
CA PRO A 275 -24.62 -16.89 13.33
C PRO A 275 -24.68 -16.22 11.95
N GLU A 276 -25.74 -16.50 11.22
CA GLU A 276 -26.02 -15.88 9.93
C GLU A 276 -26.65 -14.49 10.17
N TYR A 277 -26.25 -13.51 9.38
CA TYR A 277 -26.81 -12.15 9.38
C TYR A 277 -27.44 -11.84 8.02
N TRP A 278 -28.22 -10.76 7.94
CA TRP A 278 -28.98 -10.45 6.73
C TRP A 278 -28.10 -10.35 5.49
N MET A 279 -26.97 -9.63 5.57
CA MET A 279 -26.08 -9.45 4.42
C MET A 279 -25.47 -10.78 3.92
N TYR A 280 -25.11 -11.67 4.85
CA TYR A 280 -24.60 -13.00 4.50
C TYR A 280 -25.63 -13.76 3.67
N GLN A 281 -26.89 -13.74 4.11
CA GLN A 281 -27.96 -14.40 3.36
C GLN A 281 -28.26 -13.67 2.05
N ALA A 282 -28.41 -12.35 2.07
CA ALA A 282 -28.71 -11.51 0.91
C ALA A 282 -27.75 -11.72 -0.27
N THR A 283 -26.49 -12.10 0.01
CA THR A 283 -25.45 -12.35 -1.00
C THR A 283 -25.32 -13.82 -1.42
N LYS A 284 -26.02 -14.74 -0.75
CA LYS A 284 -25.97 -16.17 -1.03
C LYS A 284 -26.82 -16.50 -2.27
N THR A 285 -26.16 -16.92 -3.35
CA THR A 285 -26.84 -17.45 -4.54
C THR A 285 -27.29 -18.89 -4.27
N ASN A 286 -28.52 -19.10 -3.81
CA ASN A 286 -29.11 -20.44 -3.82
C ASN A 286 -29.55 -20.77 -5.26
N ASN A 287 -28.67 -21.45 -5.99
CA ASN A 287 -28.93 -21.94 -7.35
C ASN A 287 -29.96 -23.10 -7.39
N THR A 288 -30.73 -23.30 -6.32
CA THR A 288 -31.65 -24.45 -6.18
C THR A 288 -33.09 -24.17 -6.60
N ASN A 289 -33.50 -22.92 -6.84
CA ASN A 289 -34.90 -22.59 -7.20
C ASN A 289 -35.07 -21.41 -8.19
N GLY A 290 -34.02 -21.01 -8.93
CA GLY A 290 -34.13 -19.87 -9.87
C GLY A 290 -34.35 -18.50 -9.23
N LEU A 291 -34.08 -18.36 -7.92
CA LEU A 291 -34.19 -17.10 -7.18
C LEU A 291 -32.89 -16.28 -7.30
N ASN A 292 -32.99 -15.07 -7.82
CA ASN A 292 -31.90 -14.09 -7.93
C ASN A 292 -31.46 -13.60 -6.55
N ALA A 293 -30.17 -13.55 -6.23
CA ALA A 293 -29.73 -13.05 -4.90
C ALA A 293 -30.15 -11.59 -4.66
N VAL A 294 -30.57 -11.23 -3.43
CA VAL A 294 -30.96 -9.85 -3.07
C VAL A 294 -29.84 -8.86 -3.43
N ILE A 295 -28.60 -9.24 -3.11
CA ILE A 295 -27.40 -8.45 -3.36
C ILE A 295 -26.43 -9.30 -4.18
N ILE A 296 -25.93 -8.72 -5.26
CA ILE A 296 -24.80 -9.28 -6.01
C ILE A 296 -23.61 -8.34 -5.95
N GLN A 297 -22.44 -8.89 -6.21
CA GLN A 297 -21.22 -8.13 -6.35
C GLN A 297 -20.58 -8.42 -7.69
N LYS A 298 -20.18 -7.36 -8.40
CA LYS A 298 -19.46 -7.47 -9.68
C LYS A 298 -18.58 -6.27 -9.90
N ASP A 299 -17.58 -6.45 -10.76
CA ASP A 299 -16.80 -5.33 -11.27
C ASP A 299 -17.68 -4.43 -12.13
N ALA A 300 -17.66 -3.14 -11.84
CA ALA A 300 -18.44 -2.15 -12.55
C ALA A 300 -17.65 -0.85 -12.70
N LYS A 301 -17.89 -0.16 -13.82
CA LYS A 301 -17.32 1.16 -14.06
C LYS A 301 -17.78 2.13 -12.95
N VAL A 302 -16.83 2.88 -12.38
CA VAL A 302 -17.14 3.88 -11.35
C VAL A 302 -17.99 4.99 -11.98
N LYS A 303 -19.14 5.26 -11.37
CA LYS A 303 -20.01 6.39 -11.76
C LYS A 303 -19.69 7.63 -10.93
N TYR A 304 -19.31 8.70 -11.63
CA TYR A 304 -19.03 10.02 -11.06
C TYR A 304 -20.28 10.90 -11.11
N GLN A 305 -20.46 11.78 -10.13
CA GLN A 305 -21.51 12.81 -10.21
C GLN A 305 -21.23 13.81 -11.33
N ASN A 306 -19.96 14.17 -11.51
CA ASN A 306 -19.50 14.90 -12.69
C ASN A 306 -19.63 14.01 -13.93
N LYS A 307 -20.62 14.31 -14.78
CA LYS A 307 -20.85 13.63 -16.05
C LYS A 307 -19.67 13.86 -16.99
N ASP A 308 -19.31 12.84 -17.77
CA ASP A 308 -18.24 12.90 -18.79
C ASP A 308 -16.84 13.23 -18.24
N LEU A 309 -16.60 12.92 -16.96
CA LEU A 309 -15.29 13.08 -16.34
C LEU A 309 -14.25 12.18 -17.00
N LYS A 310 -13.17 12.78 -17.48
CA LYS A 310 -12.02 12.09 -18.07
C LYS A 310 -10.91 11.94 -17.05
N ILE A 311 -10.21 10.81 -17.07
CA ILE A 311 -9.09 10.53 -16.17
C ILE A 311 -7.87 10.25 -17.01
N THR A 312 -6.82 11.04 -16.80
CA THR A 312 -5.58 10.97 -17.56
C THR A 312 -4.42 10.72 -16.61
N ALA A 313 -3.58 9.72 -16.86
CA ALA A 313 -2.31 9.58 -16.15
C ALA A 313 -1.24 10.42 -16.86
N LYS A 314 -0.63 11.35 -16.12
CA LYS A 314 0.41 12.25 -16.60
C LYS A 314 1.75 11.92 -15.91
N PRO A 315 2.74 11.39 -16.65
CA PRO A 315 4.07 11.17 -16.10
C PRO A 315 4.70 12.49 -15.66
N ILE A 316 5.09 12.60 -14.39
CA ILE A 316 5.78 13.78 -13.83
C ILE A 316 7.28 13.54 -13.61
N GLY A 317 7.74 12.31 -13.81
CA GLY A 317 9.11 11.87 -13.61
C GLY A 317 9.21 10.36 -13.78
N ILE A 318 10.43 9.83 -13.63
CA ILE A 318 10.71 8.40 -13.77
C ILE A 318 11.49 7.94 -12.55
N LEU A 319 11.05 6.87 -11.92
CA LEU A 319 11.78 6.24 -10.82
C LEU A 319 12.96 5.45 -11.38
N ASP A 320 14.13 5.61 -10.78
CA ASP A 320 15.33 4.85 -11.15
C ASP A 320 15.29 3.45 -10.54
N SER A 321 14.33 2.65 -10.99
CA SER A 321 14.12 1.25 -10.61
C SER A 321 13.85 0.44 -11.87
N TYR A 322 14.49 -0.72 -11.94
CA TYR A 322 14.47 -1.64 -13.09
C TYR A 322 13.76 -2.96 -12.76
N ASN A 323 12.93 -2.95 -11.70
CA ASN A 323 12.24 -4.12 -11.19
C ASN A 323 11.07 -4.50 -12.13
N GLN A 324 10.01 -5.12 -11.60
CA GLN A 324 8.76 -5.28 -12.35
C GLN A 324 8.19 -3.93 -12.82
N GLN A 325 7.30 -3.94 -13.82
CA GLN A 325 6.58 -2.76 -14.28
C GLN A 325 5.81 -2.14 -13.10
N LEU A 326 6.24 -0.96 -12.66
CA LEU A 326 5.69 -0.26 -11.51
C LEU A 326 5.34 1.17 -11.89
N ILE A 327 4.14 1.59 -11.49
CA ILE A 327 3.70 2.98 -11.56
C ILE A 327 3.32 3.40 -10.15
N LEU A 328 4.01 4.40 -9.61
CA LEU A 328 3.63 5.03 -8.35
C LEU A 328 2.66 6.17 -8.63
N VAL A 329 1.62 6.25 -7.80
CA VAL A 329 0.57 7.26 -7.88
C VAL A 329 0.22 7.71 -6.46
N ASP A 330 -0.22 8.96 -6.30
CA ASP A 330 -0.79 9.41 -5.04
C ASP A 330 -2.00 8.54 -4.66
N GLN A 331 -1.92 7.94 -3.47
CA GLN A 331 -2.89 6.98 -3.01
C GLN A 331 -4.25 7.63 -2.73
N GLY A 332 -4.28 8.85 -2.17
CA GLY A 332 -5.52 9.56 -1.87
C GLY A 332 -6.30 9.86 -3.14
N LEU A 333 -5.62 10.36 -4.18
CA LEU A 333 -6.20 10.62 -5.48
C LEU A 333 -6.68 9.34 -6.17
N MET A 334 -5.88 8.27 -6.14
CA MET A 334 -6.26 6.99 -6.75
C MET A 334 -7.47 6.38 -6.03
N ASN A 335 -7.48 6.37 -4.70
CA ASN A 335 -8.60 5.88 -3.90
C ASN A 335 -9.86 6.70 -4.19
N LEU A 336 -9.74 8.02 -4.26
CA LEU A 336 -10.83 8.89 -4.65
C LEU A 336 -11.36 8.46 -6.01
N VAL A 337 -10.53 8.45 -7.06
CA VAL A 337 -10.89 8.09 -8.45
C VAL A 337 -11.55 6.70 -8.56
N LEU A 338 -11.12 5.73 -7.77
CA LEU A 338 -11.68 4.36 -7.73
C LEU A 338 -12.93 4.22 -6.83
N ASN A 339 -13.38 5.31 -6.21
CA ASN A 339 -14.49 5.35 -5.24
C ASN A 339 -14.23 4.49 -3.98
N LEU A 340 -12.98 4.46 -3.53
CA LEU A 340 -12.52 3.76 -2.34
C LEU A 340 -12.48 4.72 -1.13
N SER A 341 -12.09 4.22 0.04
CA SER A 341 -11.95 5.06 1.23
C SER A 341 -10.71 5.96 1.15
N ILE A 342 -10.88 7.21 1.59
CA ILE A 342 -9.80 8.17 1.82
C ILE A 342 -9.60 8.45 3.31
N GLY A 343 -10.23 7.66 4.19
CA GLY A 343 -9.93 7.69 5.62
C GLY A 343 -8.49 7.26 5.87
N LYS A 344 -7.83 7.86 6.86
CA LYS A 344 -6.45 7.53 7.23
C LYS A 344 -6.42 6.64 8.47
N LYS A 345 -5.49 5.70 8.46
CA LYS A 345 -5.14 4.86 9.61
C LYS A 345 -3.94 5.50 10.29
N ILE A 346 -4.19 6.17 11.42
CA ILE A 346 -3.12 6.70 12.24
C ILE A 346 -2.53 5.57 13.04
N GLY A 347 -1.28 5.25 12.75
CA GLY A 347 -0.55 4.27 13.53
C GLY A 347 -0.16 4.84 14.89
N ILE A 348 -0.54 4.13 15.94
CA ILE A 348 -0.20 4.40 17.34
C ILE A 348 0.77 3.33 17.81
N LYS A 349 1.88 3.74 18.43
CA LYS A 349 2.79 2.83 19.14
C LYS A 349 2.08 2.28 20.37
N ASP A 350 2.38 1.03 20.70
CA ASP A 350 2.12 0.55 22.06
C ASP A 350 2.96 1.40 23.03
N ASN A 351 2.26 2.23 23.79
CA ASN A 351 2.82 3.11 24.79
C ASN A 351 2.13 2.89 26.14
N PHE A 352 1.72 1.65 26.47
CA PHE A 352 1.19 1.34 27.80
C PHE A 352 2.24 1.61 28.89
N TYR A 353 3.50 1.32 28.59
CA TYR A 353 4.63 1.46 29.51
C TYR A 353 5.40 2.75 29.26
N ASN A 354 5.61 3.53 30.32
CA ASN A 354 6.53 4.66 30.31
C ASN A 354 7.97 4.13 30.24
N LYS A 355 8.55 4.17 29.05
CA LYS A 355 9.94 3.75 28.82
C LYS A 355 10.98 4.78 29.31
N GLU A 356 10.55 5.97 29.72
CA GLU A 356 11.43 7.00 30.29
C GLU A 356 11.68 6.77 31.79
N THR A 357 10.73 6.17 32.53
CA THR A 357 10.88 5.82 33.95
C THR A 357 11.02 4.30 34.13
N ILE A 358 12.27 3.81 34.09
CA ILE A 358 12.60 2.39 34.26
C ILE A 358 13.20 2.19 35.65
N ILE A 359 12.56 1.35 36.47
CA ILE A 359 13.18 0.79 37.67
C ILE A 359 13.91 -0.47 37.23
N LYS A 360 15.24 -0.46 37.25
CA LYS A 360 16.05 -1.56 36.73
C LYS A 360 15.98 -2.79 37.63
N ALA A 361 16.14 -3.97 37.04
CA ALA A 361 16.29 -5.20 37.81
C ALA A 361 17.44 -5.06 38.83
N GLY A 362 17.17 -5.39 40.09
CA GLY A 362 18.09 -5.23 41.21
C GLY A 362 17.90 -3.94 42.03
N GLU A 363 17.14 -2.96 41.53
CA GLU A 363 16.83 -1.74 42.28
C GLU A 363 15.65 -1.95 43.26
N LYS A 364 15.71 -1.27 44.40
CA LYS A 364 14.69 -1.34 45.45
C LYS A 364 13.63 -0.26 45.23
N TYR A 365 12.37 -0.68 45.07
CA TYR A 365 11.23 0.23 44.92
C TYR A 365 10.05 -0.25 45.79
N ASN A 366 9.48 0.64 46.60
CA ASN A 366 8.45 0.30 47.61
C ASN A 366 8.82 -0.93 48.46
N ASN A 367 10.07 -0.99 48.94
CA ASN A 367 10.64 -2.09 49.72
C ASN A 367 10.72 -3.47 49.04
N ILE A 368 10.48 -3.54 47.73
CA ILE A 368 10.64 -4.77 46.95
C ILE A 368 11.82 -4.57 45.99
N VAL A 369 12.77 -5.52 46.01
CA VAL A 369 13.84 -5.58 45.01
C VAL A 369 13.30 -6.30 43.79
N SER A 370 13.18 -5.58 42.67
CA SER A 370 12.61 -6.15 41.46
C SER A 370 13.61 -7.09 40.79
N ARG A 371 13.17 -8.26 40.34
CA ARG A 371 13.98 -9.18 39.52
C ARG A 371 13.92 -8.87 38.02
N PHE A 372 13.03 -7.98 37.63
CA PHE A 372 12.79 -7.57 36.25
C PHE A 372 12.78 -6.06 36.16
N ASP A 373 13.08 -5.51 34.99
CA ASP A 373 12.84 -4.09 34.72
C ASP A 373 11.34 -3.81 34.90
N ARG A 374 11.00 -2.81 35.73
CA ARG A 374 9.63 -2.35 35.93
C ARG A 374 9.47 -1.00 35.25
N TYR A 375 8.32 -0.82 34.63
CA TYR A 375 7.93 0.39 33.94
C TYR A 375 6.65 0.90 34.59
N ASP A 376 6.57 2.21 34.79
CA ASP A 376 5.29 2.82 35.16
C ASP A 376 4.32 2.77 33.99
N TYR A 377 3.02 2.77 34.29
CA TYR A 377 2.02 2.94 33.25
C TYR A 377 1.95 4.40 32.83
N ASN A 378 1.89 4.64 31.51
CA ASN A 378 1.56 5.96 31.01
C ASN A 378 0.13 6.32 31.39
N GLN A 379 -0.06 7.52 31.94
CA GLN A 379 -1.37 8.01 32.34
C GLN A 379 -2.11 8.57 31.12
N ILE A 380 -3.37 8.15 30.92
CA ILE A 380 -4.20 8.60 29.78
C ILE A 380 -4.33 10.14 29.72
N ASN A 381 -4.28 10.79 30.88
CA ASN A 381 -4.36 12.24 31.02
C ASN A 381 -3.26 12.99 30.26
N ASN A 382 -2.11 12.33 30.04
CA ASN A 382 -0.99 12.90 29.30
C ASN A 382 -1.29 13.04 27.80
N TYR A 383 -2.37 12.44 27.29
CA TYR A 383 -2.72 12.43 25.87
C TYR A 383 -4.00 13.20 25.54
N ILE A 384 -4.70 13.73 26.55
CA ILE A 384 -5.98 14.44 26.39
C ILE A 384 -5.82 15.76 25.60
N ASP A 385 -4.65 16.39 25.63
CA ASP A 385 -4.39 17.62 24.91
C ASP A 385 -2.94 17.67 24.40
N LYS A 386 -2.79 17.64 23.07
CA LYS A 386 -1.49 17.71 22.41
C LYS A 386 -0.78 19.03 22.69
N THR A 387 -1.50 20.13 22.93
CA THR A 387 -0.93 21.46 23.16
C THR A 387 -0.14 21.49 24.46
N ASN A 388 -0.71 20.89 25.51
CA ASN A 388 -0.12 20.89 26.84
C ASN A 388 0.93 19.79 27.02
N ASN A 389 0.79 18.65 26.32
CA ASN A 389 1.66 17.47 26.48
C ASN A 389 2.21 16.98 25.13
N SER A 390 2.79 17.90 24.35
CA SER A 390 3.22 17.61 22.97
C SER A 390 4.27 16.50 22.87
N LYS A 391 5.16 16.38 23.86
CA LYS A 391 6.22 15.37 23.88
C LYS A 391 5.63 13.97 24.05
N GLU A 392 4.80 13.77 25.08
CA GLU A 392 4.11 12.53 25.38
C GLU A 392 3.21 12.15 24.21
N PHE A 393 2.41 13.09 23.70
CA PHE A 393 1.54 12.88 22.55
C PHE A 393 2.31 12.46 21.29
N ASN A 394 3.45 13.08 20.99
CA ASN A 394 4.29 12.70 19.85
C ASN A 394 4.98 11.34 20.04
N ASN A 395 5.29 10.96 21.28
CA ASN A 395 5.84 9.63 21.60
C ASN A 395 4.85 8.50 21.30
N LEU A 396 3.54 8.78 21.32
CA LEU A 396 2.48 7.83 20.99
C LEU A 396 2.42 7.49 19.49
N LEU A 397 3.00 8.31 18.61
CA LEU A 397 2.89 8.17 17.15
C LEU A 397 4.10 7.45 16.55
N PHE A 398 3.89 6.67 15.48
CA PHE A 398 4.99 6.04 14.72
C PHE A 398 5.90 7.05 14.03
N SER A 399 5.36 8.22 13.68
CA SER A 399 6.11 9.31 13.10
C SER A 399 5.96 10.58 13.91
N THR A 400 7.08 11.17 14.29
CA THR A 400 7.13 12.43 15.05
C THR A 400 7.02 13.66 14.15
N ASN A 401 7.26 13.52 12.84
CA ASN A 401 7.22 14.62 11.88
C ASN A 401 6.06 14.45 10.90
N LYS A 402 5.01 15.26 11.07
CA LYS A 402 3.77 15.22 10.26
C LYS A 402 3.16 13.80 10.18
N PRO A 403 2.78 13.21 11.33
CA PRO A 403 2.23 11.85 11.43
C PRO A 403 1.10 11.60 10.45
N PHE A 404 0.24 12.60 10.25
CA PHE A 404 -0.89 12.50 9.33
C PHE A 404 -0.48 12.40 7.85
N TYR A 405 0.60 13.07 7.45
CA TYR A 405 1.10 13.00 6.07
C TYR A 405 1.67 11.61 5.75
N GLN A 406 2.25 10.96 6.75
CA GLN A 406 2.85 9.63 6.61
C GLN A 406 1.87 8.49 6.90
N ALA A 407 0.70 8.80 7.49
CA ALA A 407 -0.35 7.83 7.76
C ALA A 407 -0.87 7.20 6.46
N GLN A 408 -1.02 5.88 6.48
CA GLN A 408 -1.57 5.14 5.36
C GLN A 408 -3.09 5.39 5.27
N PHE A 409 -3.64 5.34 4.07
CA PHE A 409 -5.10 5.29 3.93
C PHE A 409 -5.63 3.91 4.33
N LEU A 410 -6.85 3.86 4.88
CA LEU A 410 -7.53 2.60 5.26
C LEU A 410 -7.56 1.61 4.10
N TRP A 411 -7.74 2.11 2.87
CA TRP A 411 -7.56 1.32 1.66
C TRP A 411 -6.17 1.52 1.08
N HIS A 412 -5.33 0.50 1.19
CA HIS A 412 -3.96 0.51 0.72
C HIS A 412 -3.59 -0.87 0.20
N ASN A 413 -2.57 -0.94 -0.66
CA ASN A 413 -2.11 -2.22 -1.23
C ASN A 413 -1.04 -2.91 -0.36
N SER A 414 -0.71 -2.35 0.81
CA SER A 414 0.34 -2.74 1.79
C SER A 414 1.76 -3.01 1.21
N LYS A 415 1.94 -2.96 -0.11
CA LYS A 415 3.20 -3.26 -0.81
C LYS A 415 4.28 -2.22 -0.55
N TYR A 416 3.87 -0.97 -0.35
CA TYR A 416 4.77 0.17 -0.14
C TYR A 416 4.23 0.99 1.03
N SER A 417 4.91 0.88 2.18
CA SER A 417 4.61 1.64 3.40
C SER A 417 5.64 2.76 3.57
N ASN A 418 5.17 3.95 3.99
CA ASN A 418 6.04 5.04 4.44
C ASN A 418 6.53 4.87 5.88
N ILE A 419 6.03 3.84 6.59
CA ILE A 419 6.37 3.52 7.97
C ILE A 419 7.17 2.22 7.96
N GLU A 420 8.33 2.24 8.63
CA GLU A 420 9.30 1.12 8.68
C GLU A 420 8.71 -0.12 9.35
N GLU A 421 7.87 0.09 10.36
CA GLU A 421 7.07 -0.96 10.97
C GLU A 421 5.85 -1.26 10.10
N ALA A 422 5.58 -2.54 9.86
CA ALA A 422 4.35 -2.95 9.22
C ALA A 422 3.20 -2.70 10.22
N LEU A 423 2.62 -1.50 10.17
CA LEU A 423 1.49 -1.09 11.02
C LEU A 423 0.41 -2.16 11.12
N ASP A 424 0.18 -2.86 10.00
CA ASP A 424 -0.72 -3.98 9.93
C ASP A 424 -0.30 -5.11 10.89
N LEU A 425 0.96 -5.54 10.89
CA LEU A 425 1.44 -6.62 11.76
C LEU A 425 1.44 -6.29 13.25
N THR A 426 1.59 -5.04 13.65
CA THR A 426 1.80 -4.71 15.07
C THR A 426 0.60 -4.03 15.72
N SER A 427 -0.15 -3.23 14.97
CA SER A 427 -1.33 -2.50 15.46
C SER A 427 -2.62 -2.86 14.70
N GLY A 428 -2.50 -3.65 13.63
CA GLY A 428 -3.57 -3.90 12.68
C GLY A 428 -4.04 -5.36 12.57
N ILE A 429 -3.50 -6.30 13.35
CA ILE A 429 -3.90 -7.70 13.29
C ILE A 429 -5.33 -7.83 13.83
N SER A 430 -6.26 -8.08 12.90
CA SER A 430 -7.55 -8.68 13.21
C SER A 430 -7.55 -10.15 12.80
N PHE A 431 -8.17 -11.02 13.59
CA PHE A 431 -8.38 -12.41 13.24
C PHE A 431 -9.80 -12.57 12.73
N ILE A 432 -9.93 -13.04 11.49
CA ILE A 432 -11.21 -13.22 10.79
C ILE A 432 -11.33 -14.68 10.34
N PRO A 433 -12.51 -15.30 10.37
CA PRO A 433 -12.67 -16.63 9.77
C PRO A 433 -12.50 -16.59 8.25
N ASP A 434 -11.81 -17.59 7.66
CA ASP A 434 -11.39 -17.60 6.24
C ASP A 434 -12.58 -17.43 5.26
N ASN A 435 -13.76 -18.02 5.56
CA ASN A 435 -14.96 -17.92 4.71
C ASN A 435 -16.23 -17.40 5.40
N ALA A 436 -16.15 -16.95 6.65
CA ALA A 436 -17.31 -16.42 7.37
C ALA A 436 -16.95 -15.04 7.95
N TYR A 437 -17.88 -14.10 7.83
CA TYR A 437 -17.78 -12.72 8.34
C TYR A 437 -16.96 -11.72 7.53
N ASN A 438 -17.09 -11.75 6.20
CA ASN A 438 -16.72 -10.58 5.40
C ASN A 438 -17.73 -9.41 5.50
N GLY A 439 -18.37 -9.19 6.66
CA GLY A 439 -19.20 -8.00 6.85
C GLY A 439 -18.43 -6.69 6.63
N PHE A 440 -17.10 -6.72 6.78
CA PHE A 440 -16.26 -5.57 6.49
C PHE A 440 -15.83 -5.41 5.04
N TYR A 441 -15.42 -6.51 4.38
CA TYR A 441 -15.10 -6.46 2.96
C TYR A 441 -16.36 -6.36 2.08
N ILE A 442 -17.56 -6.57 2.66
CA ILE A 442 -18.84 -6.33 2.00
C ILE A 442 -19.25 -4.85 1.94
N LEU A 443 -18.52 -3.92 2.57
CA LEU A 443 -18.64 -2.50 2.21
C LEU A 443 -17.65 -2.10 1.10
N ASN A 444 -16.58 -2.89 0.90
CA ASN A 444 -15.41 -2.56 0.07
C ASN A 444 -14.92 -3.72 -0.84
N GLY A 445 -15.81 -4.49 -1.46
CA GLY A 445 -15.44 -5.27 -2.65
C GLY A 445 -15.18 -6.78 -2.52
N ASN A 446 -15.35 -7.47 -1.37
CA ASN A 446 -15.37 -8.95 -1.34
C ASN A 446 -16.62 -9.51 -0.67
N GLY A 447 -17.57 -9.98 -1.48
CA GLY A 447 -18.77 -10.72 -1.10
C GLY A 447 -18.43 -12.14 -0.67
N ALA A 448 -19.35 -12.75 0.07
CA ALA A 448 -19.24 -14.11 0.58
C ALA A 448 -19.50 -15.14 -0.54
N SER A 449 -18.62 -15.20 -1.54
CA SER A 449 -18.78 -16.12 -2.68
C SER A 449 -17.84 -17.33 -2.61
N SER A 450 -17.87 -18.07 -1.51
CA SER A 450 -17.52 -19.51 -1.41
C SER A 450 -17.26 -19.91 0.04
N ALA A 451 -18.29 -20.33 0.77
CA ALA A 451 -18.09 -21.12 1.98
C ALA A 451 -17.82 -22.58 1.57
N SER A 452 -16.59 -22.87 1.16
CA SER A 452 -16.14 -24.25 0.95
C SER A 452 -15.07 -24.62 1.98
N GLY A 453 -15.51 -25.30 3.04
CA GLY A 453 -14.83 -26.52 3.52
C GLY A 453 -13.78 -26.41 4.62
N SER A 454 -13.12 -25.27 4.85
CA SER A 454 -12.17 -25.13 5.97
C SER A 454 -12.15 -23.70 6.50
N ASP A 455 -12.95 -23.45 7.52
CA ASP A 455 -13.15 -22.14 8.14
C ASP A 455 -12.21 -21.94 9.34
N ASP A 456 -10.91 -21.94 9.10
CA ASP A 456 -9.95 -21.59 10.14
C ASP A 456 -10.01 -20.09 10.44
N MET A 457 -9.79 -19.69 11.70
CA MET A 457 -9.52 -18.28 12.01
C MET A 457 -8.16 -17.91 11.45
N ILE A 458 -8.14 -16.93 10.57
CA ILE A 458 -6.95 -16.50 9.87
C ILE A 458 -6.62 -15.06 10.26
N SER A 459 -5.34 -14.72 10.26
CA SER A 459 -4.96 -13.32 10.33
C SER A 459 -5.49 -12.60 9.08
N SER A 460 -6.14 -11.46 9.28
CA SER A 460 -6.51 -10.50 8.22
C SER A 460 -5.31 -10.05 7.38
N ILE A 461 -4.11 -10.29 7.90
CA ILE A 461 -2.84 -9.98 7.26
C ILE A 461 -2.21 -11.30 6.82
N ARG A 462 -2.39 -11.61 5.53
CA ARG A 462 -1.87 -12.81 4.86
C ARG A 462 -0.97 -12.40 3.69
N TYR A 463 0.15 -13.09 3.49
CA TYR A 463 1.11 -12.83 2.40
C TYR A 463 1.71 -11.41 2.36
N GLN A 464 2.14 -10.88 3.50
CA GLN A 464 2.83 -9.58 3.54
C GLN A 464 4.24 -9.66 2.97
N ASN A 465 4.55 -8.76 2.04
CA ASN A 465 5.91 -8.55 1.53
C ASN A 465 6.51 -7.32 2.20
N LEU A 466 7.35 -7.56 3.21
CA LEU A 466 8.07 -6.48 3.88
C LEU A 466 9.11 -5.89 2.93
N LEU A 467 9.02 -4.57 2.70
CA LEU A 467 9.93 -3.85 1.82
C LEU A 467 11.39 -3.95 2.31
N ALA A 468 11.60 -3.90 3.64
CA ALA A 468 12.91 -4.08 4.25
C ALA A 468 13.52 -5.45 3.93
N THR A 469 12.75 -6.53 4.09
CA THR A 469 13.18 -7.90 3.75
C THR A 469 13.45 -8.05 2.27
N SER A 470 12.58 -7.49 1.43
CA SER A 470 12.74 -7.50 -0.02
C SER A 470 14.01 -6.75 -0.45
N LYS A 471 14.31 -5.61 0.18
CA LYS A 471 15.55 -4.85 -0.02
C LYS A 471 16.77 -5.65 0.37
N THR A 472 16.75 -6.34 1.52
CA THR A 472 17.85 -7.21 1.96
C THR A 472 18.08 -8.36 0.99
N LEU A 473 17.02 -9.05 0.55
CA LEU A 473 17.10 -10.11 -0.45
C LEU A 473 17.66 -9.61 -1.78
N ILE A 474 17.16 -8.46 -2.28
CA ILE A 474 17.67 -7.84 -3.51
C ILE A 474 19.16 -7.50 -3.35
N ASN A 475 19.58 -6.94 -2.22
CA ASN A 475 20.99 -6.63 -1.96
C ASN A 475 21.85 -7.89 -1.95
N GLN A 476 21.38 -8.98 -1.34
CA GLN A 476 22.10 -10.27 -1.33
C GLN A 476 22.21 -10.87 -2.74
N ILE A 477 21.11 -10.92 -3.49
CA ILE A 477 21.10 -11.42 -4.87
C ILE A 477 21.99 -10.55 -5.76
N THR A 478 21.91 -9.23 -5.61
CA THR A 478 22.76 -8.27 -6.35
C THR A 478 24.22 -8.49 -6.04
N PHE A 479 24.57 -8.70 -4.76
CA PHE A 479 25.94 -9.01 -4.36
C PHE A 479 26.43 -10.31 -5.02
N ILE A 480 25.64 -11.39 -4.96
CA ILE A 480 25.98 -12.68 -5.61
C ILE A 480 26.15 -12.50 -7.12
N ALA A 481 25.23 -11.80 -7.77
CA ALA A 481 25.30 -11.54 -9.21
C ALA A 481 26.56 -10.74 -9.59
N ILE A 482 26.90 -9.71 -8.80
CA ILE A 482 28.14 -8.94 -8.95
C ILE A 482 29.37 -9.84 -8.75
N SER A 483 29.37 -10.73 -7.75
CA SER A 483 30.48 -11.66 -7.50
C SER A 483 30.68 -12.64 -8.66
N ILE A 484 29.59 -13.24 -9.19
CA ILE A 484 29.65 -14.14 -10.35
C ILE A 484 30.13 -13.37 -11.59
N GLY A 485 29.60 -12.16 -11.80
CA GLY A 485 30.03 -11.29 -12.90
C GLY A 485 31.51 -10.93 -12.82
N MET A 486 32.01 -10.57 -11.64
CA MET A 486 33.44 -10.30 -11.43
C MET A 486 34.31 -11.53 -11.69
N LEU A 487 33.88 -12.72 -11.28
CA LEU A 487 34.61 -13.97 -11.56
C LEU A 487 34.76 -14.18 -13.07
N LEU A 488 33.66 -14.06 -13.82
CA LEU A 488 33.68 -14.19 -15.28
C LEU A 488 34.57 -13.14 -15.95
N ILE A 489 34.50 -11.87 -15.50
CA ILE A 489 35.35 -10.79 -16.00
C ILE A 489 36.83 -11.11 -15.77
N ILE A 490 37.19 -11.58 -14.56
CA ILE A 490 38.56 -11.96 -14.24
C ILE A 490 39.03 -13.11 -15.14
N THR A 491 38.22 -14.15 -15.36
CA THR A 491 38.56 -15.25 -16.26
C THR A 491 38.81 -14.76 -17.69
N VAL A 492 37.94 -13.90 -18.23
CA VAL A 492 38.12 -13.36 -19.59
C VAL A 492 39.39 -12.51 -19.67
N ILE A 493 39.67 -11.70 -18.65
CA ILE A 493 40.89 -10.89 -18.55
C ILE A 493 42.14 -11.78 -18.52
N THR A 494 42.16 -12.83 -17.69
CA THR A 494 43.33 -13.72 -17.59
C THR A 494 43.55 -14.52 -18.87
N THR A 495 42.50 -15.05 -19.48
CA THR A 495 42.61 -15.74 -20.78
C THR A 495 43.11 -14.80 -21.86
N SER A 496 42.63 -13.55 -21.90
CA SER A 496 43.08 -12.55 -22.86
C SER A 496 44.55 -12.16 -22.64
N ALA A 497 44.96 -11.98 -21.39
CA ALA A 497 46.35 -11.68 -21.02
C ALA A 497 47.31 -12.81 -21.43
N LEU A 498 46.94 -14.06 -21.20
CA LEU A 498 47.70 -15.23 -21.63
C LEU A 498 47.82 -15.30 -23.16
N LEU A 499 46.75 -15.00 -23.88
CA LEU A 499 46.74 -14.98 -25.35
C LEU A 499 47.66 -13.87 -25.90
N VAL A 500 47.63 -12.67 -25.30
CA VAL A 500 48.54 -11.57 -25.66
C VAL A 500 50.00 -11.97 -25.42
N MET A 501 50.29 -12.62 -24.28
CA MET A 501 51.63 -13.12 -23.98
C MET A 501 52.09 -14.15 -25.01
N LEU A 502 51.26 -15.12 -25.35
CA LEU A 502 51.59 -16.17 -26.33
C LEU A 502 51.87 -15.59 -27.73
N ILE A 503 51.05 -14.66 -28.20
CA ILE A 503 51.27 -14.00 -29.51
C ILE A 503 52.55 -13.16 -29.48
N SER A 504 52.80 -12.45 -28.38
CA SER A 504 53.99 -11.64 -28.20
C SER A 504 55.26 -12.49 -28.19
N ASP A 505 55.23 -13.67 -27.57
CA ASP A 505 56.35 -14.62 -27.58
C ASP A 505 56.65 -15.12 -29.00
N ILE A 506 55.62 -15.52 -29.76
CA ILE A 506 55.76 -15.91 -31.17
C ILE A 506 56.39 -14.79 -31.99
N TYR A 507 55.93 -13.54 -31.78
CA TYR A 507 56.47 -12.38 -32.47
C TYR A 507 57.95 -12.14 -32.13
N VAL A 508 58.34 -12.23 -30.85
CA VAL A 508 59.75 -12.11 -30.41
C VAL A 508 60.63 -13.19 -31.07
N THR A 509 60.14 -14.43 -31.17
CA THR A 509 60.87 -15.53 -31.83
C THR A 509 61.08 -15.26 -33.31
N GLN A 510 60.09 -14.74 -34.04
CA GLN A 510 60.25 -14.40 -35.46
C GLN A 510 61.32 -13.33 -35.69
N TYR A 511 61.43 -12.35 -34.78
CA TYR A 511 62.43 -11.28 -34.87
C TYR A 511 63.77 -11.62 -34.18
N GLN A 512 63.94 -12.85 -33.70
CA GLN A 512 65.12 -13.27 -32.95
C GLN A 512 66.42 -13.10 -33.74
N GLN A 513 66.46 -13.55 -35.00
CA GLN A 513 67.65 -13.43 -35.86
C GLN A 513 68.03 -11.97 -36.13
N PHE A 514 67.04 -11.11 -36.37
CA PHE A 514 67.24 -9.66 -36.55
C PHE A 514 67.79 -8.99 -35.29
N MET A 515 67.27 -9.34 -34.11
CA MET A 515 67.76 -8.81 -32.84
C MET A 515 69.20 -9.26 -32.52
N ILE A 516 69.57 -10.50 -32.85
CA ILE A 516 70.93 -11.03 -32.69
C ILE A 516 71.90 -10.29 -33.62
N LEU A 517 71.52 -10.07 -34.88
CA LEU A 517 72.31 -9.32 -35.86
C LEU A 517 72.60 -7.89 -35.39
N MET A 518 71.57 -7.16 -34.94
CA MET A 518 71.78 -5.81 -34.41
C MET A 518 72.65 -5.79 -33.14
N LYS A 519 72.56 -6.82 -32.30
CA LYS A 519 73.45 -6.94 -31.14
C LYS A 519 74.90 -7.17 -31.55
N ALA A 520 75.14 -7.99 -32.57
CA ALA A 520 76.47 -8.23 -33.13
C ALA A 520 77.07 -6.97 -33.77
N LEU A 521 76.23 -6.09 -34.31
CA LEU A 521 76.61 -4.78 -34.86
C LEU A 521 76.84 -3.69 -33.78
N GLY A 522 76.78 -4.03 -32.49
CA GLY A 522 77.09 -3.11 -31.39
C GLY A 522 75.95 -2.17 -30.97
N TYR A 523 74.72 -2.42 -31.42
CA TYR A 523 73.56 -1.63 -30.98
C TYR A 523 73.24 -1.89 -29.50
N SER A 524 72.86 -0.83 -28.78
CA SER A 524 72.44 -0.94 -27.38
C SER A 524 71.10 -1.67 -27.26
N ASN A 525 70.89 -2.35 -26.13
CA ASN A 525 69.66 -3.08 -25.82
C ASN A 525 68.38 -2.23 -25.91
N TYR A 526 68.48 -0.90 -25.78
CA TYR A 526 67.37 0.03 -25.96
C TYR A 526 67.05 0.25 -27.45
N LYS A 527 68.08 0.48 -28.29
CA LYS A 527 67.91 0.65 -29.74
C LYS A 527 67.37 -0.63 -30.38
N ILE A 528 67.84 -1.80 -29.94
CA ILE A 528 67.35 -3.09 -30.45
C ILE A 528 65.85 -3.25 -30.19
N SER A 529 65.40 -2.95 -28.98
CA SER A 529 63.99 -3.07 -28.59
C SER A 529 63.11 -2.02 -29.31
N LYS A 530 63.60 -0.78 -29.46
CA LYS A 530 62.88 0.27 -30.20
C LYS A 530 62.69 -0.06 -31.69
N TYR A 531 63.70 -0.61 -32.35
CA TYR A 531 63.58 -0.97 -33.78
C TYR A 531 62.81 -2.27 -34.03
N ALA A 532 62.91 -3.25 -33.13
CA ALA A 532 62.17 -4.51 -33.27
C ALA A 532 60.68 -4.39 -32.92
N PHE A 533 60.34 -3.56 -31.93
CA PHE A 533 58.97 -3.50 -31.37
C PHE A 533 58.29 -2.13 -31.48
N GLY A 534 59.00 -1.07 -31.92
CA GLY A 534 58.45 0.29 -31.93
C GLY A 534 57.22 0.47 -32.81
N THR A 535 57.20 -0.14 -34.00
CA THR A 535 56.03 -0.15 -34.89
C THR A 535 54.87 -0.93 -34.27
N ALA A 536 55.15 -2.11 -33.71
CA ALA A 536 54.15 -2.94 -33.04
C ALA A 536 53.50 -2.24 -31.85
N ILE A 537 54.25 -1.46 -31.06
CA ILE A 537 53.73 -0.66 -29.95
C ILE A 537 52.73 0.41 -30.44
N VAL A 538 53.10 1.17 -31.48
CA VAL A 538 52.23 2.23 -32.02
C VAL A 538 50.95 1.65 -32.61
N PHE A 539 51.04 0.59 -33.41
CA PHE A 539 49.85 -0.08 -33.96
C PHE A 539 48.98 -0.72 -32.87
N SER A 540 49.58 -1.28 -31.81
CA SER A 540 48.83 -1.82 -30.67
C SER A 540 48.04 -0.74 -29.93
N LEU A 541 48.61 0.46 -29.75
CA LEU A 541 47.89 1.59 -29.15
C LEU A 541 46.71 2.06 -30.00
N ILE A 542 46.89 2.12 -31.33
CA ILE A 542 45.81 2.49 -32.26
C ILE A 542 44.69 1.45 -32.23
N ILE A 543 45.05 0.15 -32.28
CA ILE A 543 44.08 -0.95 -32.23
C ILE A 543 43.35 -0.97 -30.88
N TRP A 544 44.03 -0.72 -29.77
CA TRP A 544 43.40 -0.60 -28.45
C TRP A 544 42.36 0.54 -28.42
N ALA A 545 42.71 1.72 -28.93
CA ALA A 545 41.80 2.86 -28.99
C ALA A 545 40.57 2.57 -29.88
N LEU A 546 40.79 1.98 -31.05
CA LEU A 546 39.71 1.56 -31.97
C LEU A 546 38.81 0.50 -31.34
N SER A 547 39.39 -0.53 -30.72
CA SER A 547 38.64 -1.62 -30.09
C SER A 547 37.76 -1.10 -28.94
N THR A 548 38.30 -0.16 -28.17
CA THR A 548 37.55 0.52 -27.11
C THR A 548 36.34 1.26 -27.67
N ALA A 549 36.55 2.08 -28.71
CA ALA A 549 35.48 2.83 -29.36
C ALA A 549 34.40 1.89 -29.95
N ILE A 550 34.81 0.84 -30.66
CA ILE A 550 33.91 -0.17 -31.22
C ILE A 550 33.10 -0.86 -30.12
N THR A 551 33.73 -1.21 -29.00
CA THR A 551 33.06 -1.86 -27.86
C THR A 551 31.98 -0.96 -27.26
N TRP A 552 32.27 0.33 -27.06
CA TRP A 552 31.29 1.28 -26.54
C TRP A 552 30.10 1.47 -27.50
N ILE A 553 30.37 1.52 -28.81
CA ILE A 553 29.33 1.58 -29.85
C ILE A 553 28.46 0.32 -29.80
N LEU A 554 29.07 -0.87 -29.76
CA LEU A 554 28.36 -2.15 -29.70
C LEU A 554 27.48 -2.27 -28.46
N ILE A 555 28.03 -1.92 -27.28
CA ILE A 555 27.26 -1.91 -26.02
C ILE A 555 26.03 -1.01 -26.18
N THR A 556 26.23 0.20 -26.70
CA THR A 556 25.14 1.17 -26.90
C THR A 556 24.06 0.63 -27.84
N LEU A 557 24.46 0.01 -28.96
CA LEU A 557 23.52 -0.59 -29.92
C LEU A 557 22.73 -1.75 -29.31
N ILE A 558 23.39 -2.64 -28.57
CA ILE A 558 22.72 -3.77 -27.90
C ILE A 558 21.68 -3.26 -26.91
N ILE A 559 22.01 -2.23 -26.14
CA ILE A 559 21.07 -1.64 -25.19
C ILE A 559 19.90 -0.96 -25.90
N GLN A 560 20.13 -0.25 -27.01
CA GLN A 560 19.05 0.33 -27.82
C GLN A 560 18.09 -0.76 -28.34
N ILE A 561 18.61 -1.91 -28.77
CA ILE A 561 17.77 -3.04 -29.19
C ILE A 561 16.95 -3.56 -28.01
N ILE A 562 17.57 -3.80 -26.86
CA ILE A 562 16.88 -4.34 -25.68
C ILE A 562 15.81 -3.37 -25.15
N THR A 563 16.10 -2.07 -25.15
CA THR A 563 15.13 -1.03 -24.75
C THR A 563 13.96 -0.94 -25.71
N SER A 564 14.18 -1.15 -27.01
CA SER A 564 13.08 -1.23 -28.00
C SER A 564 12.14 -2.42 -27.76
N LEU A 565 12.63 -3.50 -27.17
CA LEU A 565 11.84 -4.68 -26.78
C LEU A 565 11.06 -4.47 -25.47
N GLY A 566 11.16 -3.30 -24.84
CA GLY A 566 10.43 -2.96 -23.61
C GLY A 566 11.15 -3.32 -22.31
N PHE A 567 12.43 -3.67 -22.37
CA PHE A 567 13.26 -3.93 -21.19
C PHE A 567 14.19 -2.77 -20.90
N ALA A 568 14.22 -2.32 -19.65
CA ALA A 568 15.20 -1.35 -19.19
C ALA A 568 16.35 -2.11 -18.50
N ILE A 569 17.57 -1.96 -19.00
CA ILE A 569 18.78 -2.47 -18.34
C ILE A 569 19.57 -1.27 -17.81
N PRO A 570 19.95 -1.24 -16.52
CA PRO A 570 20.87 -0.22 -16.03
C PRO A 570 22.24 -0.42 -16.67
N TYR A 571 22.74 0.61 -17.34
CA TYR A 571 24.09 0.61 -17.92
C TYR A 571 24.75 1.97 -17.70
N GLY A 572 26.07 1.96 -17.63
CA GLY A 572 26.86 3.18 -17.54
C GLY A 572 28.29 2.93 -18.00
N PHE A 573 28.86 3.91 -18.70
CA PHE A 573 30.28 3.90 -19.04
C PHE A 573 31.07 4.48 -17.88
N SER A 574 31.91 3.66 -17.27
CA SER A 574 32.80 4.10 -16.20
C SER A 574 34.19 4.38 -16.76
N ILE A 575 34.70 5.61 -16.62
CA ILE A 575 36.00 6.00 -17.20
C ILE A 575 37.15 5.14 -16.68
N TRP A 576 37.09 4.67 -15.44
CA TRP A 576 38.13 3.82 -14.85
C TRP A 576 38.29 2.49 -15.58
N THR A 577 37.25 1.99 -16.27
CA THR A 577 37.34 0.75 -17.06
C THR A 577 38.36 0.88 -18.19
N LEU A 578 38.49 2.07 -18.78
CA LEU A 578 39.50 2.37 -19.80
C LEU A 578 40.91 2.27 -19.23
N ILE A 579 41.11 2.85 -18.05
CA ILE A 579 42.41 2.86 -17.37
C ILE A 579 42.83 1.43 -17.01
N VAL A 580 41.93 0.65 -16.44
CA VAL A 580 42.19 -0.75 -16.07
C VAL A 580 42.48 -1.61 -17.30
N SER A 581 41.68 -1.47 -18.36
CA SER A 581 41.91 -2.15 -19.65
C SER A 581 43.30 -1.84 -20.20
N PHE A 582 43.67 -0.56 -20.23
CA PHE A 582 44.98 -0.12 -20.70
C PHE A 582 46.12 -0.73 -19.87
N ILE A 583 46.01 -0.66 -18.53
CA ILE A 583 47.03 -1.20 -17.62
C ILE A 583 47.22 -2.70 -17.82
N ILE A 584 46.13 -3.47 -17.94
CA ILE A 584 46.21 -4.93 -18.15
C ILE A 584 46.93 -5.24 -19.46
N VAL A 585 46.50 -4.63 -20.57
CA VAL A 585 47.12 -4.87 -21.88
C VAL A 585 48.59 -4.45 -21.87
N ALA A 586 48.90 -3.30 -21.29
CA ALA A 586 50.26 -2.79 -21.19
C ALA A 586 51.15 -3.72 -20.35
N ILE A 587 50.70 -4.17 -19.17
CA ILE A 587 51.45 -5.08 -18.30
C ILE A 587 51.65 -6.43 -19.00
N SER A 588 50.62 -7.00 -19.62
CA SER A 588 50.73 -8.29 -20.32
C SER A 588 51.69 -8.21 -21.49
N PHE A 589 51.59 -7.17 -22.32
CA PHE A 589 52.46 -6.98 -23.48
C PHE A 589 53.91 -6.66 -23.09
N ILE A 590 54.12 -5.68 -22.21
CA ILE A 590 55.46 -5.29 -21.76
C ILE A 590 56.10 -6.42 -20.94
N GLY A 591 55.32 -7.07 -20.07
CA GLY A 591 55.77 -8.21 -19.28
C GLY A 591 56.24 -9.37 -20.16
N SER A 592 55.46 -9.75 -21.18
CA SER A 592 55.86 -10.76 -22.17
C SER A 592 57.12 -10.33 -22.92
N LEU A 593 57.18 -9.11 -23.45
CA LEU A 593 58.36 -8.62 -24.15
C LEU A 593 59.62 -8.65 -23.28
N ILE A 594 59.52 -8.27 -22.00
CA ILE A 594 60.65 -8.31 -21.06
C ILE A 594 61.10 -9.76 -20.86
N VAL A 595 60.18 -10.67 -20.53
CA VAL A 595 60.50 -12.09 -20.27
C VAL A 595 61.09 -12.75 -21.50
N SER A 596 60.45 -12.62 -22.65
CA SER A 596 60.80 -13.33 -23.88
C SER A 596 62.03 -12.76 -24.58
N SER A 597 62.27 -11.44 -24.46
CA SER A 597 63.51 -10.84 -24.96
C SER A 597 64.72 -11.00 -24.01
N ASN A 598 64.50 -11.35 -22.73
CA ASN A 598 65.59 -11.42 -21.73
C ASN A 598 66.72 -12.38 -22.15
N LYS A 599 66.36 -13.57 -22.67
CA LYS A 599 67.32 -14.58 -23.13
C LYS A 599 68.21 -14.07 -24.27
N ILE A 600 67.62 -13.34 -25.22
CA ILE A 600 68.31 -12.75 -26.38
C ILE A 600 69.19 -11.56 -25.96
N ARG A 601 68.73 -10.78 -24.96
CA ARG A 601 69.42 -9.57 -24.49
C ARG A 601 70.58 -9.85 -23.54
N THR A 602 70.57 -10.96 -22.80
CA THR A 602 71.61 -11.27 -21.80
C THR A 602 72.71 -12.21 -22.29
N GLN A 603 72.45 -13.09 -23.26
CA GLN A 603 73.44 -14.06 -23.76
C GLN A 603 74.41 -13.47 -24.80
N LYS A 604 75.63 -14.02 -24.91
CA LYS A 604 76.64 -13.54 -25.87
C LYS A 604 76.17 -13.82 -27.32
N PRO A 605 76.41 -12.92 -28.30
CA PRO A 605 75.97 -13.13 -29.69
C PRO A 605 76.44 -14.45 -30.30
N ALA A 606 77.67 -14.87 -29.98
CA ALA A 606 78.26 -16.11 -30.46
C ALA A 606 77.52 -17.38 -29.97
N SER A 607 76.99 -17.37 -28.75
CA SER A 607 76.22 -18.52 -28.20
C SER A 607 74.77 -18.55 -28.69
N LEU A 608 74.26 -17.43 -29.23
CA LEU A 608 72.92 -17.33 -29.79
C LEU A 608 72.90 -17.75 -31.28
N LEU A 609 74.01 -17.57 -32.00
CA LEU A 609 74.18 -17.96 -33.40
C LEU A 609 74.36 -19.49 -33.59
N THR A 610 74.96 -20.18 -32.63
CA THR A 610 75.13 -21.64 -32.66
C THR A 610 73.83 -22.41 -32.43
N VAL A 611 72.83 -21.78 -31.81
CA VAL A 611 71.50 -22.38 -31.52
C VAL A 611 70.49 -22.10 -32.64
N SER A 612 70.76 -21.14 -33.52
CA SER A 612 69.90 -20.82 -34.67
C SER A 612 70.24 -21.60 -35.96
N ASN A 613 71.25 -22.48 -35.91
CA ASN A 613 71.69 -23.35 -37.02
C ASN A 613 71.29 -24.83 -36.82
N GLU A 614 70.54 -25.15 -35.78
CA GLU A 614 69.64 -26.32 -35.68
C GLU A 614 68.21 -25.81 -35.78
#